data_AF-A0A955S1C5-F1
#
_entry.id   AF-A0A955S1C5-F1
#
_cell.length_a   1.000
_cell.length_b   1.000
_cell.length_c   1.000
_cell.angle_alpha   90.00
_cell.angle_beta   90.00
_cell.angle_gamma   90.00
#
_symmetry.space_group_name_H-M   'P 1'
#
loop_
_entity.id
_entity.type
_entity.pdbx_description
1 polymer ?
#
loop_
_entity_poly.entity_id
_entity_poly.type
_entity_poly.pdbx_seq_one_letter_code
_entity_poly.pdbx_strand_id
1 'polypeptide(L)'
;MSQYNSKYQADEKLLASVVHFTQDSIIVTTKDLDPPGPEILYVNPGFTRMTGYSPQDVLGKTPRILQGPKTDQSVTRRLRAALEAGEVFYGQAINYRKDGSEFWNEWHI
;
A
#
# COMPACT_ATOMS: atom_id res chain seq x y z
N MET A 1 31.51 -0.81 19.41
CA MET A 1 30.04 -1.05 19.51
C MET A 1 29.21 0.23 19.43
N SER A 2 29.60 1.34 20.07
CA SER A 2 28.87 2.64 19.99
C SER A 2 28.78 3.26 18.57
N GLN A 3 29.88 3.26 17.81
CA GLN A 3 29.94 3.85 16.47
C GLN A 3 29.16 3.05 15.41
N TYR A 4 28.99 1.74 15.62
CA TYR A 4 28.24 0.86 14.72
C TYR A 4 26.74 1.14 14.85
N ASN A 5 26.21 1.20 16.08
CA ASN A 5 24.80 1.49 16.34
C ASN A 5 24.35 2.87 15.81
N SER A 6 25.25 3.87 15.86
CA SER A 6 25.02 5.22 15.31
C SER A 6 24.86 5.21 13.79
N LYS A 7 25.66 4.41 13.09
CA LYS A 7 25.56 4.26 11.62
C LYS A 7 24.25 3.58 11.20
N TYR A 8 23.83 2.49 11.86
CA TYR A 8 22.55 1.84 11.55
C TYR A 8 21.35 2.76 11.79
N GLN A 9 21.37 3.55 12.87
CA GLN A 9 20.31 4.53 13.12
C GLN A 9 20.28 5.66 12.07
N ALA A 10 21.45 6.07 11.56
CA ALA A 10 21.54 7.05 10.49
C ALA A 10 21.00 6.47 9.16
N ASP A 11 21.38 5.23 8.84
CA ASP A 11 20.92 4.52 7.64
C ASP A 11 19.40 4.26 7.69
N GLU A 12 18.86 3.87 8.85
CA GLU A 12 17.41 3.68 9.06
C GLU A 12 16.64 4.98 8.87
N LYS A 13 17.14 6.09 9.44
CA LYS A 13 16.52 7.42 9.25
C LYS A 13 16.57 7.88 7.80
N LEU A 14 17.65 7.58 7.08
CA LEU A 14 17.77 7.89 5.66
C LEU A 14 16.74 7.09 4.84
N LEU A 15 16.64 5.78 5.06
CA LEU A 15 15.67 4.91 4.38
C LEU A 15 14.22 5.33 4.70
N ALA A 16 13.92 5.62 5.98
CA ALA A 16 12.62 6.12 6.38
C ALA A 16 12.28 7.45 5.70
N SER A 17 13.25 8.33 5.51
CA SER A 17 13.06 9.59 4.79
C SER A 17 12.74 9.36 3.31
N VAL A 18 13.38 8.40 2.64
CA VAL A 18 13.06 8.05 1.24
C VAL A 18 11.61 7.57 1.12
N VAL A 19 11.18 6.67 2.01
CA VAL A 19 9.79 6.18 2.05
C VAL A 19 8.80 7.32 2.35
N HIS A 20 9.17 8.25 3.24
CA HIS A 20 8.31 9.35 3.65
C HIS A 20 8.12 10.39 2.53
N PHE A 21 9.20 10.74 1.83
CA PHE A 21 9.22 11.83 0.85
C PHE A 21 8.97 11.39 -0.60
N THR A 22 8.93 10.09 -0.90
CA THR A 22 8.53 9.63 -2.24
C THR A 22 7.11 10.08 -2.59
N GLN A 23 6.87 10.33 -3.88
CA GLN A 23 5.54 10.63 -4.39
C GLN A 23 4.66 9.39 -4.46
N ASP A 24 5.27 8.21 -4.65
CA ASP A 24 4.56 6.95 -4.73
C ASP A 24 3.84 6.63 -3.43
N SER A 25 2.68 6.00 -3.57
CA SER A 25 1.95 5.45 -2.45
C SER A 25 2.59 4.14 -2.01
N ILE A 26 3.07 4.08 -0.77
CA ILE A 26 3.60 2.87 -0.15
C ILE A 26 2.64 2.42 0.94
N ILE A 27 2.26 1.14 0.88
CA ILE A 27 1.41 0.47 1.86
C ILE A 27 2.13 -0.81 2.30
N VAL A 28 2.13 -1.09 3.61
CA VAL A 28 2.56 -2.39 4.14
C VAL A 28 1.37 -3.05 4.79
N THR A 29 1.17 -4.35 4.53
CA THR A 29 0.04 -5.10 5.07
C THR A 29 0.45 -6.38 5.77
N THR A 30 -0.48 -7.01 6.51
CA THR A 30 -0.38 -8.43 6.84
C THR A 30 -0.49 -9.28 5.57
N LYS A 31 -0.26 -10.60 5.69
CA LYS A 31 -0.27 -11.54 4.55
C LYS A 31 -1.61 -12.27 4.37
N ASP A 32 -2.55 -12.13 5.30
CA ASP A 32 -3.77 -12.94 5.34
C ASP A 32 -4.75 -12.50 4.23
N LEU A 33 -4.95 -13.36 3.23
CA LEU A 33 -5.74 -13.00 2.04
C LEU A 33 -7.23 -13.30 2.20
N ASP A 34 -7.58 -14.18 3.14
CA ASP A 34 -8.95 -14.58 3.44
C ASP A 34 -9.76 -13.41 3.99
N PRO A 35 -11.09 -13.38 3.77
CA PRO A 35 -11.93 -12.29 4.26
C PRO A 35 -11.68 -11.99 5.74
N PRO A 36 -11.47 -10.72 6.13
CA PRO A 36 -11.71 -9.49 5.36
C PRO A 36 -10.57 -9.06 4.41
N GLY A 37 -9.45 -9.77 4.40
CA GLY A 37 -8.24 -9.49 3.61
C GLY A 37 -7.08 -8.96 4.44
N PRO A 38 -5.96 -8.62 3.78
CA PRO A 38 -4.76 -8.19 4.48
C PRO A 38 -5.00 -6.84 5.14
N GLU A 39 -4.53 -6.69 6.37
CA GLU A 39 -4.69 -5.48 7.17
C GLU A 39 -3.55 -4.51 6.92
N ILE A 40 -3.85 -3.23 6.75
CA ILE A 40 -2.86 -2.17 6.58
C ILE A 40 -2.15 -1.91 7.91
N LEU A 41 -0.84 -2.14 7.90
CA LEU A 41 0.07 -1.88 9.04
C LEU A 41 0.73 -0.51 8.93
N TYR A 42 0.92 -0.01 7.71
CA TYR A 42 1.58 1.26 7.46
C TYR A 42 1.12 1.86 6.12
N VAL A 43 1.06 3.19 6.07
CA VAL A 43 0.96 3.99 4.83
C VAL A 43 1.92 5.17 4.91
N ASN A 44 2.57 5.52 3.80
CA ASN A 44 3.39 6.71 3.72
C ASN A 44 2.55 7.99 3.42
N PRO A 45 3.12 9.20 3.52
CA PRO A 45 2.42 10.43 3.12
C PRO A 45 2.00 10.47 1.64
N GLY A 46 2.70 9.74 0.76
CA GLY A 46 2.33 9.57 -0.65
C GLY A 46 0.94 8.98 -0.81
N PHE A 47 0.62 7.92 -0.05
CA PHE A 47 -0.72 7.33 0.01
C PHE A 47 -1.78 8.36 0.37
N THR A 48 -1.55 9.17 1.41
CA THR A 48 -2.52 10.18 1.85
C THR A 48 -2.74 11.26 0.79
N ARG A 49 -1.68 11.74 0.13
CA ARG A 49 -1.81 12.71 -0.97
C ARG A 49 -2.57 12.12 -2.16
N MET A 50 -2.32 10.86 -2.50
CA MET A 50 -2.91 10.21 -3.66
C MET A 50 -4.39 9.87 -3.45
N THR A 51 -4.75 9.40 -2.25
CA THR A 51 -6.06 8.79 -1.97
C THR A 51 -6.98 9.68 -1.13
N GLY A 52 -6.44 10.68 -0.43
CA GLY A 52 -7.18 11.52 0.51
C GLY A 52 -7.47 10.85 1.87
N TYR A 53 -7.03 9.61 2.09
CA TYR A 53 -7.16 8.93 3.37
C TYR A 53 -5.97 9.23 4.30
N SER A 54 -6.26 9.59 5.55
CA SER A 54 -5.23 9.70 6.57
C SER A 54 -4.82 8.32 7.10
N PRO A 55 -3.64 8.18 7.74
CA PRO A 55 -3.28 6.94 8.42
C PRO A 55 -4.34 6.47 9.42
N GLN A 56 -4.94 7.39 10.19
CA GLN A 56 -5.99 7.05 11.17
C GLN A 56 -7.26 6.49 10.51
N ASP A 57 -7.53 6.86 9.25
CA ASP A 57 -8.67 6.32 8.53
C ASP A 57 -8.48 4.85 8.11
N VAL A 58 -7.24 4.37 7.97
CA VAL A 58 -6.94 3.14 7.22
C VAL A 58 -6.15 2.06 7.97
N LEU A 59 -5.42 2.41 9.02
CA LEU A 59 -4.69 1.41 9.81
C LEU A 59 -5.66 0.34 10.37
N GLY A 60 -5.30 -0.93 10.21
CA GLY A 60 -6.13 -2.08 10.57
C GLY A 60 -7.28 -2.39 9.59
N LYS A 61 -7.45 -1.61 8.50
CA LYS A 61 -8.42 -1.90 7.43
C LYS A 61 -7.73 -2.60 6.27
N THR A 62 -8.53 -3.10 5.32
CA THR A 62 -8.02 -3.71 4.09
C THR A 62 -7.83 -2.67 2.98
N PRO A 63 -6.80 -2.78 2.10
CA PRO A 63 -6.65 -1.91 0.93
C PRO A 63 -7.84 -1.98 -0.05
N ARG A 64 -8.71 -2.97 0.09
CA ARG A 64 -9.96 -3.09 -0.68
C ARG A 64 -10.88 -1.87 -0.52
N ILE A 65 -10.68 -1.02 0.49
CA ILE A 65 -11.38 0.27 0.62
C ILE A 65 -11.21 1.19 -0.59
N LEU A 66 -10.14 1.02 -1.38
CA LEU A 66 -9.89 1.81 -2.59
C LEU A 66 -10.63 1.24 -3.81
N GLN A 67 -11.24 0.06 -3.71
CA GLN A 67 -11.95 -0.57 -4.81
C GLN A 67 -13.41 -0.10 -4.85
N GLY A 68 -14.02 -0.15 -6.04
CA GLY A 68 -15.41 0.24 -6.23
C GLY A 68 -15.99 -0.30 -7.54
N PRO A 69 -17.11 0.28 -8.01
CA PRO A 69 -17.91 -0.31 -9.10
C PRO A 69 -17.17 -0.53 -10.42
N LYS A 70 -16.20 0.33 -10.76
CA LYS A 70 -15.39 0.22 -11.99
C LYS A 70 -14.06 -0.50 -11.80
N THR A 71 -13.76 -0.99 -10.60
CA THR A 71 -12.55 -1.80 -10.40
C THR A 71 -12.70 -3.11 -11.16
N ASP A 72 -11.78 -3.37 -12.09
CA ASP A 72 -11.80 -4.59 -12.90
C ASP A 72 -11.53 -5.83 -12.03
N GLN A 73 -12.56 -6.65 -11.89
CA GLN A 73 -12.51 -7.87 -11.08
C GLN A 73 -11.59 -8.95 -11.65
N SER A 74 -11.27 -8.91 -12.95
CA SER A 74 -10.27 -9.81 -13.53
C SER A 74 -8.86 -9.48 -13.04
N VAL A 75 -8.56 -8.20 -12.86
CA VAL A 75 -7.28 -7.72 -12.33
C VAL A 75 -7.14 -8.07 -10.85
N THR A 76 -8.19 -7.87 -10.05
CA THR A 76 -8.16 -8.22 -8.61
C THR A 76 -8.06 -9.74 -8.38
N ARG A 77 -8.67 -10.57 -9.25
CA ARG A 77 -8.48 -12.03 -9.22
C ARG A 77 -7.05 -12.44 -9.54
N ARG A 78 -6.42 -11.83 -10.55
CA ARG A 78 -5.00 -12.05 -10.86
C ARG A 78 -4.09 -11.64 -9.70
N LEU A 79 -4.37 -10.49 -9.07
CA LEU A 79 -3.66 -10.03 -7.89
C LEU A 79 -3.73 -11.08 -6.78
N ARG A 80 -4.93 -11.59 -6.47
CA ARG A 80 -5.10 -12.63 -5.45
C ARG A 80 -4.27 -13.87 -5.78
N ALA A 81 -4.35 -14.37 -7.02
CA ALA A 81 -3.62 -15.56 -7.43
C ALA A 81 -2.09 -15.39 -7.29
N ALA A 82 -1.54 -14.23 -7.67
CA ALA A 82 -0.12 -13.94 -7.50
C ALA A 82 0.29 -13.94 -6.02
N LEU A 83 -0.50 -13.29 -5.15
CA LEU A 83 -0.24 -13.26 -3.71
C LEU A 83 -0.33 -14.65 -3.07
N GLU A 84 -1.28 -15.49 -3.49
CA GLU A 84 -1.41 -16.88 -3.04
C GLU A 84 -0.21 -17.74 -3.47
N ALA A 85 0.38 -17.44 -4.64
CA ALA A 85 1.58 -18.10 -5.14
C ALA A 85 2.89 -17.54 -4.56
N GLY A 86 2.84 -16.44 -3.78
CA GLY A 86 4.03 -15.74 -3.30
C GLY A 86 4.82 -15.06 -4.42
N GLU A 87 4.15 -14.71 -5.53
CA GLU A 87 4.72 -14.07 -6.70
C GLU A 87 4.45 -12.56 -6.69
N VAL A 88 5.35 -11.81 -7.35
CA VAL A 88 5.18 -10.36 -7.56
C VAL A 88 4.03 -10.11 -8.52
N PHE A 89 3.17 -9.16 -8.18
CA PHE A 89 2.07 -8.72 -9.03
C PHE A 89 2.33 -7.35 -9.65
N TYR A 90 2.04 -7.25 -10.95
CA TYR A 90 1.92 -5.99 -11.68
C TYR A 90 0.55 -5.91 -12.35
N GLY A 91 -0.09 -4.75 -12.25
CA GLY A 91 -1.35 -4.49 -12.93
C GLY A 91 -1.94 -3.14 -12.58
N GLN A 92 -2.97 -2.73 -13.32
CA GLN A 92 -3.66 -1.47 -13.09
C GLN A 92 -5.17 -1.65 -13.14
N ALA A 93 -5.88 -0.89 -12.31
CA ALA A 93 -7.34 -0.83 -12.32
C ALA A 93 -7.82 0.53 -11.81
N ILE A 94 -9.10 0.85 -12.06
CA ILE A 94 -9.74 2.01 -11.44
C ILE A 94 -9.90 1.76 -9.93
N ASN A 95 -9.45 2.71 -9.13
CA ASN A 95 -9.68 2.83 -7.70
C ASN A 95 -10.30 4.18 -7.37
N TYR A 96 -10.71 4.34 -6.11
CA TYR A 96 -11.49 5.45 -5.61
C TYR A 96 -10.76 6.12 -4.45
N ARG A 97 -10.71 7.45 -4.50
CA ARG A 97 -10.25 8.29 -3.39
C ARG A 97 -11.33 8.40 -2.32
N LYS A 98 -10.97 8.95 -1.15
CA LYS A 98 -11.90 9.18 -0.04
C LYS A 98 -13.11 10.04 -0.42
N ASP A 99 -12.94 10.97 -1.35
CA ASP A 99 -14.00 11.84 -1.88
C ASP A 99 -14.87 11.15 -2.96
N GLY A 100 -14.57 9.89 -3.30
CA GLY A 100 -15.26 9.12 -4.33
C GLY A 100 -14.77 9.36 -5.76
N SER A 101 -13.78 10.25 -5.96
CA SER A 101 -13.19 10.45 -7.28
C SER A 101 -12.39 9.25 -7.75
N GLU A 102 -12.47 8.96 -9.05
CA GLU A 102 -11.78 7.84 -9.67
C GLU A 102 -10.32 8.17 -9.97
N PHE A 103 -9.46 7.16 -9.93
CA PHE A 103 -8.10 7.23 -10.44
C PHE A 103 -7.62 5.88 -10.94
N TRP A 104 -6.69 5.89 -11.89
CA TRP A 104 -5.94 4.69 -12.26
C TRP A 104 -4.91 4.41 -11.18
N ASN A 105 -5.06 3.25 -10.54
CA ASN A 105 -4.06 2.74 -9.62
C ASN A 105 -3.23 1.69 -10.33
N GLU A 106 -1.91 1.88 -10.33
CA GLU A 106 -0.94 0.92 -10.81
C GLU A 106 -0.28 0.25 -9.60
N TRP A 107 -0.42 -1.07 -9.51
CA TRP A 107 0.12 -1.88 -8.44
C TRP A 107 1.45 -2.50 -8.85
N HIS A 108 2.41 -2.40 -7.94
CA HIS A 108 3.59 -3.23 -7.86
C HIS A 108 3.64 -3.78 -6.42
N ILE A 109 3.28 -5.06 -6.25
CA ILE A 109 3.10 -5.71 -4.95
C ILE A 109 3.94 -6.99 -4.89
#